data_AF-A0A4S2MWQ1-F1
#
_entry.id   AF-A0A4S2MWQ1-F1
#
_cell.length_a   1.000
_cell.length_b   1.000
_cell.length_c   1.000
_cell.angle_alpha   90.00
_cell.angle_beta   90.00
_cell.angle_gamma   90.00
#
_symmetry.space_group_name_H-M   'P 1'
#
loop_
_entity.id
_entity.type
_entity.pdbx_description
1 polymer ?
#
loop_
_entity_poly.entity_id
_entity_poly.type
_entity_poly.pdbx_seq_one_letter_code
_entity_poly.pdbx_strand_id
1 'polypeptide(L)'
;MKKHLDKAKHDKESDNLDEKALVQALKPLIEEATNILRETHGAIKALDPDGTIANNASRKAQDHNATKEEQHLAESLAKLTGEVTKAVEEARDFIKDMPNLKKDLGPLLEAMTQPLFQIVSGVGLLLNGVLSLLGNIVS
;
A
#
# COMPACT_ATOMS: atom_id res chain seq x y z
N MET A 1 -9.79 8.10 -0.90
CA MET A 1 -9.72 7.68 0.52
C MET A 1 -9.54 8.84 1.49
N LYS A 2 -8.39 9.56 1.48
CA LYS A 2 -8.08 10.66 2.43
C LYS A 2 -9.23 11.64 2.70
N LYS A 3 -9.83 12.21 1.65
CA LYS A 3 -10.98 13.12 1.77
C LYS A 3 -12.17 12.55 2.56
N HIS A 4 -12.46 11.26 2.41
CA HIS A 4 -13.54 10.59 3.13
C HIS A 4 -13.19 10.37 4.60
N LEU A 5 -11.93 10.02 4.90
CA LEU A 5 -11.45 9.89 6.27
C LEU A 5 -11.40 11.24 7.00
N ASP A 6 -10.94 12.30 6.34
CA ASP A 6 -10.92 13.66 6.91
C ASP A 6 -12.33 14.13 7.26
N LYS A 7 -13.30 13.90 6.36
CA LYS A 7 -14.71 14.16 6.64
C LYS A 7 -15.22 13.31 7.81
N ALA A 8 -14.94 12.01 7.80
CA ALA A 8 -15.39 11.10 8.87
C ALA A 8 -14.82 11.47 10.25
N LYS A 9 -13.58 11.95 10.31
CA LYS A 9 -12.96 12.48 11.55
C LYS A 9 -13.73 13.69 12.08
N HIS A 10 -14.03 14.65 11.22
CA HIS A 10 -14.85 15.81 11.58
C HIS A 10 -16.27 15.41 12.03
N ASP A 11 -16.93 14.51 11.30
CA ASP A 11 -18.28 14.06 11.62
C ASP A 11 -18.31 13.28 12.94
N LYS A 12 -17.25 12.52 13.26
CA LYS A 12 -17.07 11.83 14.55
C LYS A 12 -16.98 12.82 15.72
N GLU A 13 -16.22 13.90 15.57
CA GLU A 13 -16.07 14.94 16.61
C GLU A 13 -17.40 15.66 16.89
N SER A 14 -18.29 15.71 15.89
CA SER A 14 -19.61 16.33 15.98
C SER A 14 -20.75 15.33 16.28
N ASP A 15 -20.42 14.09 16.62
CA ASP A 15 -21.38 12.98 16.88
C ASP A 15 -22.39 12.73 15.72
N ASN A 16 -21.97 13.03 14.49
CA ASN A 16 -22.77 12.91 13.26
C ASN A 16 -22.20 11.88 12.28
N LEU A 17 -21.31 11.00 12.74
CA LEU A 17 -20.68 9.99 11.89
C LEU A 17 -21.70 8.95 11.41
N ASP A 18 -21.97 8.94 10.10
CA ASP A 18 -22.69 7.84 9.45
C ASP A 18 -21.71 6.75 9.01
N GLU A 19 -21.54 5.74 9.86
CA GLU A 19 -20.66 4.59 9.59
C GLU A 19 -21.04 3.85 8.29
N LYS A 20 -22.34 3.71 7.99
CA LYS A 20 -22.81 2.99 6.81
C LYS A 20 -22.46 3.75 5.54
N ALA A 21 -22.68 5.07 5.52
CA ALA A 21 -22.29 5.91 4.40
C ALA A 21 -20.77 5.90 4.19
N LEU A 22 -19.99 5.86 5.28
CA LEU A 22 -18.54 5.74 5.19
C LEU A 22 -18.09 4.42 4.56
N VAL A 23 -18.69 3.28 4.96
CA VAL A 23 -18.42 1.97 4.33
C VAL A 23 -18.74 2.01 2.85
N GLN A 24 -19.91 2.54 2.48
CA GLN A 24 -20.32 2.65 1.07
C GLN A 24 -19.35 3.50 0.23
N ALA A 25 -18.74 4.53 0.82
CA ALA A 25 -17.76 5.36 0.15
C ALA A 25 -16.36 4.71 0.06
N LEU A 26 -15.90 4.07 1.14
CA LEU A 26 -14.53 3.55 1.22
C LEU A 26 -14.35 2.19 0.56
N LYS A 27 -15.32 1.28 0.71
CA LYS A 27 -15.25 -0.08 0.18
C LYS A 27 -14.87 -0.15 -1.30
N PRO A 28 -15.59 0.51 -2.25
CA PRO A 28 -15.25 0.42 -3.67
C PRO A 28 -13.85 0.97 -3.97
N LEU A 29 -13.42 2.03 -3.26
CA LEU A 29 -12.09 2.61 -3.45
C LEU A 29 -10.97 1.67 -2.99
N ILE A 30 -11.16 0.95 -1.89
CA ILE A 30 -10.18 -0.03 -1.38
C ILE A 30 -10.12 -1.23 -2.34
N GLU A 31 -11.27 -1.73 -2.80
CA GLU A 31 -11.35 -2.84 -3.73
C GLU A 31 -10.67 -2.51 -5.07
N GLU A 32 -10.94 -1.32 -5.63
CA GLU A 32 -10.30 -0.84 -6.85
C GLU A 32 -8.79 -0.71 -6.69
N ALA A 33 -8.33 -0.05 -5.62
CA ALA A 33 -6.90 0.09 -5.33
C ALA A 33 -6.22 -1.27 -5.17
N THR A 34 -6.87 -2.22 -4.47
CA THR A 34 -6.36 -3.59 -4.31
C THR A 34 -6.24 -4.30 -5.67
N ASN A 35 -7.22 -4.15 -6.55
CA ASN A 35 -7.19 -4.75 -7.89
C ASN A 35 -6.07 -4.17 -8.75
N ILE A 36 -5.89 -2.84 -8.74
CA ILE A 36 -4.78 -2.17 -9.45
C ILE A 36 -3.43 -2.70 -8.98
N LEU A 37 -3.23 -2.85 -7.66
CA LEU A 37 -2.00 -3.40 -7.10
C LEU A 37 -1.78 -4.87 -7.53
N ARG A 38 -2.84 -5.69 -7.55
CA ARG A 38 -2.75 -7.09 -8.01
C ARG A 38 -2.41 -7.19 -9.50
N GLU A 39 -3.05 -6.39 -10.34
CA GLU A 39 -2.76 -6.33 -11.78
C GLU A 39 -1.33 -5.87 -12.03
N THR A 40 -0.88 -4.86 -11.29
CA THR A 40 0.50 -4.35 -11.36
C THR A 40 1.51 -5.42 -10.98
N HIS A 41 1.28 -6.12 -9.85
CA HIS A 41 2.11 -7.24 -9.45
C HIS A 41 2.13 -8.36 -10.50
N GLY A 42 0.97 -8.70 -11.07
CA GLY A 42 0.86 -9.69 -12.15
C GLY A 42 1.66 -9.30 -13.40
N ALA A 43 1.60 -8.03 -13.80
CA ALA A 43 2.36 -7.51 -14.93
C ALA A 43 3.87 -7.56 -14.67
N ILE A 44 4.33 -7.18 -13.47
CA ILE A 44 5.74 -7.30 -13.07
C ILE A 44 6.18 -8.77 -13.13
N LYS A 45 5.37 -9.69 -12.60
CA LYS A 45 5.71 -11.12 -12.60
C LYS A 45 5.71 -11.73 -14.00
N ALA A 46 4.86 -11.25 -14.90
CA ALA A 46 4.86 -11.67 -16.29
C ALA A 46 6.11 -11.18 -17.05
N LEU A 47 6.60 -9.98 -16.71
CA LEU A 47 7.83 -9.41 -17.28
C LEU A 47 9.09 -10.10 -16.74
N ASP A 48 9.08 -10.51 -15.46
CA ASP A 48 10.21 -11.15 -14.79
C ASP A 48 9.80 -12.45 -14.06
N PRO A 49 9.47 -13.53 -14.80
CA PRO A 49 8.93 -14.76 -14.21
C PRO A 49 9.90 -15.44 -13.24
N ASP A 50 11.19 -15.38 -13.55
CA ASP A 50 12.28 -16.01 -12.80
C ASP A 50 12.98 -15.06 -11.82
N GLY A 51 12.64 -13.76 -11.83
CA GLY A 51 13.24 -12.76 -10.97
C GLY A 51 14.63 -12.30 -11.44
N THR A 52 15.05 -12.65 -12.66
CA THR A 52 16.37 -12.30 -13.19
C THR A 52 16.55 -10.79 -13.28
N ILE A 53 15.54 -10.05 -13.73
CA ILE A 53 15.60 -8.59 -13.87
C ILE A 53 15.72 -7.93 -12.50
N ALA A 54 14.86 -8.33 -11.55
CA ALA A 54 14.87 -7.84 -10.18
C ALA A 54 16.22 -8.11 -9.49
N ASN A 55 16.75 -9.32 -9.62
CA ASN A 55 18.04 -9.71 -9.05
C ASN A 55 19.20 -8.89 -9.64
N ASN A 56 19.16 -8.61 -10.95
CA ASN A 56 20.14 -7.75 -11.60
C ASN A 56 20.06 -6.31 -11.08
N ALA A 57 18.85 -5.75 -10.98
CA ALA A 57 18.63 -4.40 -10.47
C ALA A 57 19.10 -4.26 -9.01
N SER A 58 18.81 -5.25 -8.15
CA SER A 58 19.30 -5.28 -6.77
C SER A 58 20.83 -5.32 -6.70
N ARG A 59 21.51 -6.14 -7.51
CA ARG A 59 22.97 -6.17 -7.56
C ARG A 59 23.55 -4.83 -8.00
N LYS A 60 23.03 -4.24 -9.08
CA LYS A 60 23.46 -2.93 -9.56
C LYS A 60 23.27 -1.84 -8.50
N ALA A 61 22.19 -1.89 -7.72
CA ALA A 61 21.98 -0.95 -6.63
C ALA A 61 23.04 -1.11 -5.51
N GLN A 62 23.36 -2.35 -5.13
CA GLN A 62 24.39 -2.66 -4.12
C GLN A 62 25.80 -2.24 -4.57
N ASP A 63 26.10 -2.44 -5.86
CA ASP A 63 27.38 -2.06 -6.47
C ASP A 63 27.46 -0.56 -6.82
N HIS A 64 26.45 0.24 -6.46
CA HIS A 64 26.31 1.66 -6.81
C HIS A 64 26.39 1.94 -8.33
N ASN A 65 25.88 1.01 -9.13
CA ASN A 65 25.91 1.00 -10.60
C ASN A 65 24.50 0.95 -11.23
N ALA A 66 23.47 1.35 -10.49
CA ALA A 66 22.12 1.47 -11.02
C ALA A 66 22.02 2.61 -12.04
N THR A 67 21.31 2.38 -13.15
CA THR A 67 21.05 3.45 -14.13
C THR A 67 20.09 4.49 -13.55
N LYS A 68 20.01 5.66 -14.20
CA LYS A 68 19.08 6.72 -13.77
C LYS A 68 17.63 6.25 -13.82
N GLU A 69 17.28 5.44 -14.81
CA GLU A 69 15.95 4.87 -14.98
C GLU A 69 15.64 3.85 -13.87
N GLU A 70 16.60 3.00 -13.50
CA GLU A 70 16.48 2.06 -12.39
C GLU A 70 16.31 2.79 -11.03
N GLN A 71 17.06 3.88 -10.82
CA GLN A 71 16.93 4.73 -9.63
C GLN A 71 15.56 5.44 -9.58
N HIS A 72 15.12 6.03 -10.69
CA HIS A 72 13.81 6.69 -10.77
C HIS A 72 12.64 5.74 -10.52
N LEU A 73 12.72 4.51 -11.05
CA LEU A 73 11.74 3.47 -10.79
C LEU A 73 11.71 3.11 -9.30
N ALA A 74 12.88 2.95 -8.68
CA ALA A 74 13.00 2.67 -7.24
C ALA A 74 12.34 3.77 -6.38
N GLU A 75 12.61 5.04 -6.68
CA GLU A 75 12.00 6.18 -5.98
C GLU A 75 10.49 6.22 -6.14
N SER A 76 9.99 5.96 -7.35
CA SER A 76 8.56 5.96 -7.65
C SER A 76 7.82 4.85 -6.90
N LEU A 77 8.40 3.66 -6.84
CA LEU A 77 7.85 2.52 -6.10
C LEU A 77 7.93 2.73 -4.58
N ALA A 78 9.00 3.34 -4.08
CA ALA A 78 9.10 3.73 -2.68
C ALA A 78 8.02 4.75 -2.30
N LYS A 79 7.80 5.77 -3.14
CA LYS A 79 6.75 6.77 -2.94
C LYS A 79 5.36 6.13 -2.94
N LEU A 80 5.04 5.30 -3.94
CA LEU A 80 3.77 4.58 -4.02
C LEU A 80 3.55 3.73 -2.76
N THR A 81 4.57 2.99 -2.33
CA THR A 81 4.51 2.15 -1.13
C THR A 81 4.27 2.97 0.12
N GLY A 82 4.99 4.07 0.30
CA GLY A 82 4.81 4.96 1.44
C GLY A 82 3.43 5.60 1.48
N GLU A 83 2.93 6.09 0.34
CA GLU A 83 1.61 6.73 0.26
C GLU A 83 0.46 5.74 0.53
N VAL A 84 0.51 4.54 -0.08
CA VAL A 84 -0.52 3.51 0.14
C VAL A 84 -0.47 2.98 1.56
N THR A 85 0.72 2.68 2.09
CA THR A 85 0.91 2.25 3.48
C THR A 85 0.30 3.25 4.45
N LYS A 86 0.68 4.52 4.32
CA LYS A 86 0.20 5.59 5.19
C LYS A 86 -1.32 5.72 5.13
N ALA A 87 -1.91 5.61 3.94
CA ALA A 87 -3.36 5.65 3.79
C ALA A 87 -4.05 4.46 4.48
N VAL A 88 -3.46 3.27 4.44
CA VAL A 88 -3.97 2.07 5.15
C VAL A 88 -3.87 2.25 6.66
N GLU A 89 -2.74 2.72 7.16
CA GLU A 89 -2.52 2.96 8.60
C GLU A 89 -3.51 4.00 9.13
N GLU A 90 -3.63 5.15 8.44
CA GLU A 90 -4.59 6.19 8.81
C GLU A 90 -6.03 5.67 8.84
N ALA A 91 -6.40 4.78 7.91
CA ALA A 91 -7.71 4.14 7.89
C ALA A 91 -7.89 3.14 9.05
N ARG A 92 -6.89 2.30 9.30
CA ARG A 92 -6.90 1.30 10.39
C ARG A 92 -6.99 1.98 11.76
N ASP A 93 -6.19 3.01 11.98
CA ASP A 93 -6.19 3.79 13.23
C ASP A 93 -7.53 4.48 13.47
N PHE A 94 -8.15 5.00 12.41
CA PHE A 94 -9.46 5.64 12.52
C PHE A 94 -10.55 4.65 12.96
N ILE A 95 -10.57 3.45 12.38
CA ILE A 95 -11.61 2.44 12.63
C ILE A 95 -11.32 1.53 13.83
N LYS A 96 -10.16 1.66 14.50
CA LYS A 96 -9.68 0.69 15.51
C LYS A 96 -10.67 0.45 16.66
N ASP A 97 -11.36 1.51 17.08
CA ASP A 97 -12.34 1.53 18.18
C ASP A 97 -13.80 1.54 17.67
N MET A 98 -14.01 1.27 16.39
CA MET A 98 -15.33 1.31 15.73
C MET A 98 -15.70 -0.10 15.22
N PRO A 99 -16.41 -0.92 16.02
CA PRO A 99 -16.53 -2.36 15.75
C PRO A 99 -17.21 -2.69 14.42
N ASN A 100 -18.23 -1.95 13.98
CA ASN A 100 -18.89 -2.19 12.70
C ASN A 100 -17.96 -1.83 11.52
N LEU A 101 -17.33 -0.65 11.58
CA LEU A 101 -16.37 -0.22 10.55
C LEU A 101 -15.17 -1.15 10.47
N LYS A 102 -14.64 -1.61 11.61
CA LYS A 102 -13.56 -2.60 11.68
C LYS A 102 -13.96 -3.91 11.03
N LYS A 103 -15.19 -4.39 11.26
CA LYS A 103 -15.72 -5.60 10.64
C LYS A 103 -15.82 -5.48 9.12
N ASP A 104 -16.29 -4.35 8.61
CA ASP A 104 -16.56 -4.18 7.18
C ASP A 104 -15.33 -3.75 6.36
N LEU A 105 -14.44 -2.94 6.93
CA LEU A 105 -13.29 -2.35 6.24
C LEU A 105 -11.95 -3.00 6.62
N GLY A 106 -11.83 -3.56 7.84
CA GLY A 106 -10.58 -4.15 8.33
C GLY A 106 -9.99 -5.21 7.39
N PRO A 107 -10.78 -6.24 6.98
CA PRO A 107 -10.31 -7.25 6.05
C PRO A 107 -9.91 -6.69 4.67
N LEU A 108 -10.58 -5.64 4.18
CA LEU A 108 -10.28 -5.01 2.90
C LEU A 108 -8.95 -4.24 2.96
N LEU A 109 -8.72 -3.51 4.05
CA LEU A 109 -7.47 -2.79 4.30
C LEU A 109 -6.28 -3.76 4.42
N GLU A 110 -6.48 -4.92 5.04
CA GLU A 110 -5.48 -5.99 5.09
C GLU A 110 -5.22 -6.62 3.72
N ALA A 111 -6.26 -6.90 2.94
CA ALA A 111 -6.11 -7.44 1.59
C ALA A 111 -5.31 -6.52 0.66
N MET A 112 -5.33 -5.20 0.90
CA MET A 112 -4.59 -4.21 0.12
C MET A 112 -3.09 -4.19 0.42
N THR A 113 -2.65 -4.57 1.63
CA THR A 113 -1.22 -4.53 2.01
C THR A 113 -0.41 -5.65 1.35
N GLN A 114 -1.02 -6.82 1.14
CA GLN A 114 -0.36 -7.97 0.53
C GLN A 114 0.21 -7.69 -0.87
N PRO A 115 -0.57 -7.26 -1.88
CA PRO A 115 -0.04 -7.01 -3.22
C PRO A 115 0.98 -5.87 -3.24
N LEU A 116 0.85 -4.89 -2.33
CA LEU A 116 1.85 -3.83 -2.18
C LEU A 116 3.21 -4.40 -1.76
N PHE A 117 3.23 -5.26 -0.73
CA PHE A 117 4.45 -5.93 -0.29
C PHE A 117 5.07 -6.78 -1.40
N GLN A 118 4.23 -7.49 -2.15
CA GLN A 118 4.66 -8.31 -3.27
C GLN A 118 5.34 -7.48 -4.38
N ILE A 119 4.79 -6.32 -4.75
CA ILE A 119 5.42 -5.40 -5.73
C ILE A 119 6.82 -5.00 -5.26
N VAL A 120 6.95 -4.52 -4.02
CA VAL A 120 8.24 -4.06 -3.47
C VAL A 120 9.26 -5.20 -3.41
N SER A 121 8.81 -6.40 -3.04
CA SER A 121 9.66 -7.59 -3.03
C SER A 121 10.10 -8.01 -4.43
N GLY A 122 9.18 -7.98 -5.39
CA GLY A 122 9.40 -8.38 -6.77
C GLY A 122 10.35 -7.45 -7.52
N VAL A 123 10.50 -6.20 -7.09
CA VAL A 123 11.49 -5.25 -7.66
C VAL A 123 12.78 -5.15 -6.85
N GLY A 124 12.94 -5.97 -5.80
CA GLY A 124 14.19 -6.04 -5.05
C GLY A 124 14.51 -4.83 -4.18
N LEU A 125 13.52 -3.97 -3.88
CA LEU A 125 13.69 -2.73 -3.11
C LEU A 125 13.65 -2.94 -1.59
N LEU A 126 13.29 -4.13 -1.12
CA LEU A 126 13.22 -4.45 0.30
C LEU A 126 14.55 -4.15 1.01
N LEU A 127 15.69 -4.39 0.37
CA LEU A 127 17.02 -4.26 0.97
C LEU A 127 17.53 -2.80 1.08
N ASN A 128 16.90 -1.83 0.40
CA ASN A 128 17.37 -0.44 0.33
C ASN A 128 16.61 0.52 1.28
N GLY A 129 15.95 0.01 2.32
CA GLY A 129 15.32 0.81 3.38
C GLY A 129 13.79 0.85 3.39
N VAL A 130 13.13 0.33 2.34
CA VAL A 130 11.66 0.19 2.32
C VAL A 130 11.18 -0.84 3.36
N LEU A 131 11.99 -1.86 3.69
CA LEU A 131 11.73 -2.77 4.81
C LEU A 131 11.63 -2.07 6.17
N SER A 132 12.33 -0.95 6.39
CA SER A 132 12.25 -0.23 7.66
C SER A 132 10.92 0.51 7.81
N LEU A 133 10.37 0.99 6.69
CA LEU A 133 9.02 1.56 6.64
C LEU A 133 7.96 0.45 6.75
N LEU A 134 8.17 -0.70 6.09
CA LEU A 134 7.23 -1.81 6.10
C LEU A 134 7.24 -2.61 7.41
N GLY A 135 8.39 -2.76 8.07
CA GLY A 135 8.55 -3.49 9.33
C GLY A 135 7.79 -2.87 10.49
N ASN A 136 7.51 -1.56 10.42
CA ASN A 136 6.62 -0.88 11.38
C ASN A 136 5.13 -1.21 11.15
N ILE A 137 4.75 -1.79 10.01
CA ILE A 137 3.34 -2.12 9.66
C ILE A 137 2.98 -3.54 10.10
N VAL A 138 3.95 -4.47 10.05
CA VAL A 138 3.74 -5.89 10.36
C VAL A 138 4.05 -6.25 11.82
N SER A 139 4.54 -5.28 12.61
CA SER A 139 4.87 -5.44 14.03
C SER A 139 3.75 -4.95 14.95
#